data_AF-A0A8T6WFA1-F1
#
_entry.id   AF-A0A8T6WFA1-F1
#
_cell.length_a   1.000
_cell.length_b   1.000
_cell.length_c   1.000
_cell.angle_alpha   90.00
_cell.angle_beta   90.00
_cell.angle_gamma   90.00
#
_symmetry.space_group_name_H-M   'P 1'
#
loop_
_entity.id
_entity.type
_entity.pdbx_description
1 polymer ?
#
loop_
_entity_poly.entity_id
_entity_poly.type
_entity_poly.pdbx_seq_one_letter_code
_entity_poly.pdbx_strand_id
1 'polypeptide(L)' 'MKRNSLAPLISISVGILILIHHLIYWRILFDPKDVLHHEFFAAVFIAFGTGAFLFRAEGSS' A
#
# COMPACT_ATOMS: atom_id res chain seq x y z
N MET A 1 7.42 18.84 -18.88
CA MET A 1 7.24 17.37 -18.84
C MET A 1 6.48 16.99 -17.57
N LYS A 2 5.22 16.55 -17.69
CA LYS A 2 4.45 16.01 -16.57
C LYS A 2 5.22 14.77 -16.10
N ARG A 3 6.01 14.88 -15.03
CA ARG A 3 6.71 13.72 -14.44
C ARG A 3 5.61 12.76 -13.97
N ASN A 4 5.33 11.72 -14.74
CA ASN A 4 4.48 10.62 -14.29
C ASN A 4 5.25 9.93 -13.16
N SER A 5 5.10 10.45 -11.94
CA SER A 5 5.72 9.86 -10.77
C SER A 5 4.98 8.55 -10.52
N LEU A 6 5.63 7.44 -10.84
CA LEU A 6 5.11 6.10 -10.60
C LEU A 6 5.16 5.74 -9.11
N ALA A 7 5.84 6.54 -8.29
CA ALA A 7 6.03 6.31 -6.86
C ALA A 7 4.71 6.05 -6.07
N PRO A 8 3.60 6.78 -6.28
CA PRO A 8 2.34 6.49 -5.58
C PRO A 8 1.79 5.12 -5.96
N LEU A 9 1.82 4.78 -7.25
CA LEU A 9 1.35 3.50 -7.78
C LEU A 9 2.21 2.33 -7.28
N ILE A 10 3.53 2.52 -7.22
CA ILE A 10 4.47 1.54 -6.66
C ILE A 10 4.15 1.31 -5.17
N SER A 11 3.94 2.38 -4.40
CA SER A 11 3.59 2.28 -2.97
C SER A 11 2.29 1.50 -2.75
N ILE A 12 1.24 1.80 -3.52
CA ILE A 12 -0.03 1.06 -3.46
C ILE A 12 0.20 -0.42 -3.81
N SER A 13 0.96 -0.69 -4.87
CA SER A 13 1.24 -2.05 -5.34
C SER A 13 2.02 -2.87 -4.30
N VAL A 14 2.99 -2.26 -3.62
CA VAL A 14 3.74 -2.89 -2.52
C VAL A 14 2.82 -3.25 -1.36
N GLY A 15 1.93 -2.34 -0.95
CA GLY A 15 0.96 -2.64 0.12
C GLY A 15 0.03 -3.80 -0.22
N ILE A 16 -0.45 -3.87 -1.47
CA ILE A 16 -1.26 -5.00 -1.96
C ILE A 16 -0.45 -6.31 -1.98
N LEU A 17 0.81 -6.27 -2.42
CA LEU A 17 1.67 -7.44 -2.47
C LEU A 17 1.92 -8.04 -1.08
N ILE A 18 2.07 -7.19 -0.06
CA ILE A 18 2.22 -7.61 1.35
C ILE A 18 0.97 -8.36 1.83
N LEU A 19 -0.23 -7.89 1.48
CA LEU A 19 -1.48 -8.59 1.82
C LEU A 19 -1.59 -9.94 1.10
N ILE A 20 -1.25 -9.99 -0.19
CA ILE A 20 -1.28 -11.24 -0.97
C ILE A 20 -0.26 -12.24 -0.41
N HIS A 21 0.96 -11.78 -0.11
CA HIS A 21 1.99 -12.62 0.51
C HIS A 21 1.49 -13.20 1.83
N HIS A 22 0.89 -12.37 2.69
CA HIS A 22 0.33 -12.83 3.95
C HIS A 22 -0.78 -13.88 3.75
N LEU A 23 -1.71 -13.62 2.82
CA LEU A 23 -2.85 -14.50 2.54
C LEU A 23 -2.42 -15.89 2.03
N ILE A 24 -1.40 -15.94 1.18
CA ILE A 24 -0.89 -17.20 0.59
C ILE A 24 -0.15 -18.02 1.64
N TYR A 25 0.70 -17.39 2.45
CA TYR A 25 1.63 -18.10 3.33
C TYR A 25 1.00 -18.51 4.66
N TRP A 26 0.15 -17.69 5.25
CA TRP A 26 -0.28 -17.97 6.63
C TRP A 26 -1.65 -18.62 6.82
N ARG A 27 -2.60 -18.53 5.88
CA ARG A 27 -3.98 -19.10 5.97
C ARG A 27 -4.76 -18.82 7.27
N ILE A 28 -4.13 -18.26 8.30
CA ILE A 28 -4.64 -17.79 9.57
C ILE A 28 -4.75 -16.28 9.42
N LEU A 29 -5.99 -15.79 9.45
CA LEU A 29 -6.31 -14.39 9.21
C LEU A 29 -6.01 -13.49 10.42
N PHE A 30 -5.71 -14.08 11.59
CA PHE A 30 -5.70 -13.37 12.87
C PHE A 30 -4.64 -13.92 13.84
N ASP A 31 -3.38 -13.96 13.42
CA ASP A 31 -2.29 -13.99 14.40
C ASP A 31 -1.92 -12.53 14.74
N PRO A 32 -2.01 -12.10 16.01
CA PRO A 32 -1.79 -10.70 16.40
C PRO A 32 -0.37 -10.22 16.09
N LYS A 33 0.62 -11.11 16.01
CA LYS A 33 1.99 -10.76 15.60
C LYS A 33 2.04 -10.43 14.11
N ASP A 34 1.20 -11.08 13.32
CA ASP A 34 1.21 -11.00 11.85
C ASP A 34 0.33 -9.87 11.33
N VAL A 35 -0.79 -9.61 12.00
CA VAL A 35 -1.64 -8.42 11.81
C VAL A 35 -0.82 -7.13 11.98
N LEU A 36 -0.02 -7.05 13.05
CA LEU A 36 0.80 -5.87 13.37
C LEU A 36 1.94 -5.61 12.38
N HIS A 37 2.38 -6.62 11.64
CA HIS A 37 3.39 -6.45 10.60
C HIS A 37 2.74 -6.35 9.23
N HIS A 38 2.06 -7.38 8.75
CA HIS A 38 1.61 -7.43 7.36
C HIS A 38 0.44 -6.47 7.09
N GLU A 39 -0.57 -6.46 7.94
CA GLU A 39 -1.76 -5.63 7.72
C GLU A 39 -1.48 -4.16 8.02
N PHE A 40 -0.71 -3.87 9.08
CA PHE A 40 -0.28 -2.50 9.40
C PHE A 40 0.62 -1.92 8.30
N PHE A 41 1.67 -2.62 7.87
CA PHE A 41 2.53 -2.13 6.80
C PHE A 41 1.75 -1.98 5.49
N ALA A 42 0.89 -2.94 5.14
CA ALA A 42 0.03 -2.81 3.96
C ALA A 42 -0.86 -1.57 4.02
N ALA A 43 -1.53 -1.32 5.16
CA ALA A 43 -2.38 -0.17 5.34
C ALA A 43 -1.60 1.15 5.23
N VAL A 44 -0.40 1.23 5.82
CA VAL A 44 0.48 2.41 5.71
C VAL A 44 0.90 2.67 4.26
N PHE A 45 1.34 1.63 3.54
CA PHE A 45 1.78 1.76 2.15
C PHE A 45 0.63 2.14 1.19
N ILE A 46 -0.57 1.60 1.43
CA ILE A 46 -1.78 1.93 0.67
C ILE A 46 -2.23 3.37 0.99
N ALA A 47 -2.29 3.76 2.26
CA ALA A 47 -2.71 5.08 2.69
C ALA A 47 -1.76 6.17 2.17
N PHE A 48 -0.44 5.94 2.30
CA PHE A 48 0.57 6.86 1.77
C PHE A 48 0.49 6.97 0.25
N GLY A 49 0.44 5.85 -0.46
CA GLY A 49 0.36 5.84 -1.92
C GLY A 49 -0.92 6.49 -2.44
N THR A 50 -2.06 6.26 -1.77
CA THR A 50 -3.35 6.88 -2.11
C THR A 50 -3.33 8.38 -1.84
N GLY A 51 -2.85 8.80 -0.66
CA GLY A 51 -2.73 10.21 -0.31
C GLY A 51 -1.80 10.97 -1.26
N ALA A 52 -0.65 10.39 -1.61
CA ALA A 52 0.27 10.96 -2.59
C ALA A 52 -0.33 11.01 -4.01
N PHE A 53 -1.12 10.02 -4.39
CA PHE A 53 -1.82 9.99 -5.68
C PHE A 53 -2.91 11.07 -5.77
N LEU A 54 -3.74 11.19 -4.73
CA LEU A 54 -4.81 12.20 -4.65
C LEU A 54 -4.24 13.62 -4.57
N PHE A 55 -3.24 13.85 -3.73
CA PHE A 55 -2.56 15.16 -3.63
C PHE A 55 -1.93 15.59 -4.98
N ARG A 56 -1.37 14.64 -5.73
CA ARG A 56 -0.87 14.87 -7.10
C ARG A 56 -1.99 15.22 -8.08
N ALA A 57 -3.17 14.63 -7.92
CA ALA A 57 -4.33 14.90 -8.75
C ALA A 57 -4.88 16.31 -8.51
N GLU A 58 -4.96 16.75 -7.25
CA GLU A 58 -5.48 18.08 -6.89
C GLU A 58 -4.53 19.22 -7.27
N GLY A 59 -3.21 19.01 -7.14
CA GLY A 59 -2.19 19.97 -7.58
C GLY A 59 -1.99 20.06 -9.11
N SER A 60 -2.84 19.40 -9.90
CA SER A 60 -2.85 19.45 -11.38
C SER A 60 -4.04 20.26 -11.93
N SER A 61 -4.81 20.92 -11.06
CA SER A 61 -5.98 21.77 -11.39
C SER A 61 -5.58 23.21 -11.67
#